data_AF-A0A1X3D0P5-F1
#
_entry.id   AF-A0A1X3D0P5-F1
#
_cell.length_a   1.000
_cell.length_b   1.000
_cell.length_c   1.000
_cell.angle_alpha   90.00
_cell.angle_beta   90.00
_cell.angle_gamma   90.00
#
_symmetry.space_group_name_H-M   'P 1'
#
loop_
_entity.id
_entity.type
_entity.pdbx_description
1 polymer ?
#
loop_
_entity_poly.entity_id
_entity_poly.type
_entity_poly.pdbx_seq_one_letter_code
_entity_poly.pdbx_strand_id
1 'polypeptide(L)' 'MVAQMLDQAFGRLKGQTPLLHSDQGVLYRTEAYRTKLAEKGIVQSMSRKG' A
#
# COMPACT_ATOMS: atom_id res chain seq x y z
N MET A 1 1.42 2.70 13.83
CA MET A 1 2.50 2.53 12.82
C MET A 1 1.88 2.22 11.45
N VAL A 2 2.54 2.51 10.32
CA VAL A 2 1.96 2.36 8.95
C VAL A 2 1.39 0.95 8.68
N ALA A 3 1.99 -0.09 9.25
CA ALA A 3 1.51 -1.46 9.14
C ALA A 3 0.09 -1.67 9.70
N GLN A 4 -0.23 -1.04 10.83
CA GLN A 4 -1.57 -1.14 11.47
C GLN A 4 -2.63 -0.42 10.65
N MET A 5 -2.28 0.70 10.02
CA MET A 5 -3.18 1.42 9.10
C MET A 5 -3.53 0.55 7.90
N LEU A 6 -2.56 -0.18 7.33
CA LEU A 6 -2.80 -1.12 6.23
C LEU A 6 -3.75 -2.25 6.66
N ASP A 7 -3.55 -2.84 7.85
CA ASP A 7 -4.41 -3.93 8.32
C ASP A 7 -5.87 -3.49 8.46
N GLN A 8 -6.10 -2.30 9.00
CA GLN A 8 -7.44 -1.70 9.08
C GLN A 8 -8.03 -1.42 7.70
N ALA A 9 -7.22 -0.94 6.75
CA ALA A 9 -7.67 -0.71 5.38
C ALA A 9 -8.06 -2.02 4.69
N PHE A 10 -7.25 -3.07 4.83
CA PHE A 10 -7.53 -4.39 4.24
C PHE A 10 -8.82 -5.00 4.78
N GLY A 11 -9.12 -4.83 6.07
CA GLY A 11 -10.39 -5.29 6.65
C GLY A 11 -11.63 -4.64 6.03
N ARG A 12 -11.48 -3.47 5.37
CA ARG A 12 -12.57 -2.77 4.68
C ARG A 12 -12.67 -3.14 3.20
N LEU A 13 -11.61 -3.67 2.61
CA LEU A 13 -11.57 -4.11 1.22
C LEU A 13 -12.22 -5.49 1.12
N LYS A 14 -13.53 -5.53 0.83
CA LYS A 14 -14.33 -6.75 0.65
C LYS A 14 -13.95 -7.50 -0.65
N GLY A 15 -12.71 -7.98 -0.74
CA GLY A 15 -12.16 -8.65 -1.93
C GLY A 15 -11.75 -7.70 -3.07
N GLN A 16 -11.77 -6.39 -2.84
CA GLN A 16 -11.35 -5.40 -3.83
C GLN A 16 -9.83 -5.24 -3.84
N THR A 17 -9.27 -5.04 -5.01
CA THR A 17 -7.82 -4.84 -5.26
C THR A 17 -7.56 -3.43 -5.84
N PRO A 18 -7.75 -2.37 -5.05
CA PRO A 18 -7.63 -1.01 -5.54
C PRO A 18 -6.19 -0.67 -5.95
N LEU A 19 -6.07 0.36 -6.79
CA LEU A 19 -4.80 1.07 -6.97
C LEU A 19 -4.58 2.01 -5.77
N LEU A 20 -3.51 1.80 -5.03
CA LEU A 20 -3.14 2.65 -3.91
C LEU A 20 -2.18 3.74 -4.38
N HIS A 21 -2.63 4.99 -4.37
CA HIS A 21 -1.73 6.11 -4.53
C HIS A 21 -0.98 6.33 -3.22
N SER A 22 0.34 6.14 -3.21
CA SER A 22 1.18 6.39 -2.04
C SER A 22 2.12 7.54 -2.26
N ASP A 23 2.42 8.24 -1.18
CA ASP A 23 3.43 9.29 -1.17
C ASP A 23 4.84 8.69 -1.28
N GLN A 24 5.80 9.47 -1.76
CA GLN A 24 7.21 9.04 -1.87
C GLN A 24 7.97 8.97 -0.53
N GLY A 25 7.25 8.99 0.60
CA GLY A 25 7.84 8.85 1.93
C GLY A 25 8.65 7.56 2.05
N VAL A 26 9.77 7.60 2.78
CA VAL A 26 10.67 6.44 2.96
C VAL A 26 9.91 5.21 3.47
N LEU A 27 8.94 5.41 4.37
CA LEU A 27 8.12 4.33 4.93
C LEU A 27 7.35 3.54 3.85
N TYR A 28 6.82 4.22 2.85
CA TYR A 28 6.04 3.61 1.76
C TYR A 28 6.90 2.95 0.68
N ARG A 29 8.23 3.15 0.74
CA ARG A 29 9.21 2.51 -0.16
C ARG A 29 9.82 1.24 0.42
N THR A 30 9.57 0.94 1.69
CA THR A 30 10.13 -0.25 2.34
C THR A 30 9.61 -1.54 1.69
N GLU A 31 10.46 -2.56 1.62
CA GLU A 31 10.10 -3.89 1.10
C GLU A 31 8.90 -4.48 1.83
N ALA A 32 8.91 -4.44 3.16
CA ALA A 32 7.82 -4.94 3.99
C ALA A 32 6.47 -4.30 3.64
N TYR A 33 6.45 -3.00 3.33
CA TYR A 33 5.24 -2.32 2.90
C TYR A 33 4.76 -2.81 1.54
N ARG A 34 5.66 -2.94 0.56
CA ARG A 34 5.36 -3.41 -0.80
C ARG A 34 4.86 -4.86 -0.80
N THR A 35 5.50 -5.75 -0.04
CA THR A 35 5.10 -7.15 0.09
C THR A 35 3.68 -7.25 0.64
N LYS A 36 3.35 -6.48 1.69
CA LYS A 36 2.02 -6.50 2.30
C LYS A 36 0.91 -6.04 1.36
N LEU A 37 1.20 -5.09 0.47
CA LEU A 37 0.28 -4.68 -0.59
C LEU A 37 0.10 -5.77 -1.65
N ALA A 38 1.20 -6.38 -2.09
CA ALA A 38 1.19 -7.45 -3.09
C ALA A 38 0.42 -8.70 -2.62
N GLU A 39 0.56 -9.09 -1.36
CA GLU A 39 -0.21 -10.18 -0.74
C GLU A 39 -1.73 -9.95 -0.79
N LYS A 40 -2.16 -8.70 -0.89
CA LYS A 40 -3.57 -8.30 -1.02
C LYS A 40 -3.96 -7.93 -2.44
N GLY A 41 -3.07 -8.12 -3.42
CA GLY A 41 -3.30 -7.77 -4.82
C GLY A 41 -3.41 -6.27 -5.06
N ILE A 42 -2.94 -5.44 -4.13
CA ILE A 42 -3.01 -3.98 -4.21
C ILE A 42 -1.79 -3.46 -4.94
N VAL A 43 -2.03 -2.77 -6.04
CA VAL A 43 -0.96 -2.14 -6.82
C VAL A 43 -0.70 -0.75 -6.26
N GLN A 44 0.57 -0.45 -5.95
CA GLN A 44 0.97 0.89 -5.55
C GLN A 44 1.27 1.74 -6.79
N SER A 45 0.61 2.89 -6.90
CA SER A 45 0.98 3.95 -7.84
C SER A 45 1.74 5.03 -7.09
N MET A 46 2.93 5.39 -7.57
CA MET A 46 3.67 6.56 -7.11
C MET A 46 3.94 7.47 -8.29
N SER A 47 3.61 8.76 -8.14
CA SER A 47 3.96 9.77 -9.15
C SER A 47 5.47 9.77 -9.35
N ARG A 48 5.92 9.81 -10.62
CA ARG A 48 7.33 10.10 -10.93
C ARG A 48 7.58 11.56 -10.59
N LYS A 49 8.59 11.84 -9.75
CA LYS A 49 9.13 13.20 -9.66
C LYS A 49 9.90 13.45 -10.95
N GLY A 50 9.44 14.43 -11.72
CA GLY A 50 10.24 15.15 -12.71
C GLY A 50 10.63 16.50 -12.12
#